data_AF-A0A448YU81-F1
#
_entry.id   AF-A0A448YU81-F1
#
_cell.length_a   1.000
_cell.length_b   1.000
_cell.length_c   1.000
_cell.angle_alpha   90.00
_cell.angle_beta   90.00
_cell.angle_gamma   90.00
#
_symmetry.space_group_name_H-M   'P 1'
#
loop_
_entity.id
_entity.type
_entity.pdbx_description
1 polymer ?
#
loop_
_entity_poly.entity_id
_entity_poly.type
_entity_poly.pdbx_seq_one_letter_code
_entity_poly.pdbx_strand_id
1 'polypeptide(L)'
;MKARRSLLMTNVRSVARNGFISPSLLLCSVLVLLTTRGTNFGDKESCSMSSAVVAFQVSSFASPSVRAPTTKRIRSDLFSHDDKQDALRSIQIDSTKKPRQLNTAPPQRRMFLQQAGLAATAFAAGLSQLDTVEVVNALDMDSKNAAAASAMSGIKVSKNVGGLAQRIRGGLCFKMDELQRDLMQERWDLLPPYPAQLRSYVTVFTTYTDAAFPSDSPSDYGLRVALRYEVGRFFASVERLKRAIAKQSLEEAYTAYADMSLHLDRYLRVGGLYTYYDSVVDNEVLFKEYNDALVYSDPSKDPAEVRDLVVLCNGPDKGKTGILIGIYPPTEKASNVVVKLDKYRGMREIRVVPRLWAAKRLGEQDPDAVFLIPRK
;
A
#
# COMPACT_ATOMS: atom_id res chain seq x y z
N MET A 1 -64.77 -31.43 38.99
CA MET A 1 -63.65 -32.36 39.28
C MET A 1 -62.41 -31.56 39.63
N LYS A 2 -61.85 -31.87 40.82
CA LYS A 2 -60.50 -31.62 41.35
C LYS A 2 -59.72 -30.35 40.97
N ALA A 3 -59.67 -29.46 41.97
CA ALA A 3 -58.57 -28.54 42.26
C ALA A 3 -57.23 -29.26 42.53
N ARG A 4 -56.11 -28.56 42.31
CA ARG A 4 -54.89 -28.71 43.12
C ARG A 4 -54.07 -27.42 43.17
N ARG A 5 -53.93 -26.91 44.39
CA ARG A 5 -52.93 -25.96 44.91
C ARG A 5 -51.60 -26.66 45.15
N SER A 6 -50.49 -25.92 45.03
CA SER A 6 -49.24 -26.01 45.83
C SER A 6 -48.40 -24.79 45.38
N LEU A 7 -48.13 -23.69 46.11
CA LEU A 7 -47.79 -23.39 47.52
C LEU A 7 -46.43 -23.95 47.98
N LEU A 8 -45.64 -23.02 48.55
CA LEU A 8 -44.52 -23.15 49.50
C LEU A 8 -43.13 -23.42 48.85
N MET A 9 -42.01 -22.82 49.27
CA MET A 9 -41.69 -21.86 50.33
C MET A 9 -40.20 -21.46 50.22
N THR A 10 -39.85 -20.23 50.63
CA THR A 10 -38.76 -19.78 51.56
C THR A 10 -37.49 -20.67 51.71
N ASN A 11 -36.26 -20.20 51.98
CA ASN A 11 -35.77 -19.09 52.81
C ASN A 11 -34.22 -19.18 52.91
N VAL A 12 -33.56 -18.09 53.39
CA VAL A 12 -32.36 -18.10 54.30
C VAL A 12 -31.00 -18.45 53.63
N ARG A 13 -29.84 -17.78 53.79
CA ARG A 13 -29.08 -17.15 54.91
C ARG A 13 -27.95 -16.31 54.24
N SER A 14 -27.66 -15.04 54.55
CA SER A 14 -26.82 -14.53 55.66
C SER A 14 -25.50 -15.26 55.92
N VAL A 15 -24.36 -14.66 55.56
CA VAL A 15 -23.12 -14.66 56.38
C VAL A 15 -22.33 -13.36 56.15
N ALA A 16 -22.05 -12.66 57.25
CA ALA A 16 -21.13 -11.53 57.39
C ALA A 16 -19.72 -12.01 57.76
N ARG A 17 -18.68 -11.21 57.45
CA ARG A 17 -17.38 -11.04 58.16
C ARG A 17 -16.60 -9.92 57.43
N ASN A 18 -16.37 -8.74 58.04
CA ASN A 18 -15.25 -8.37 58.94
C ASN A 18 -13.88 -8.80 58.37
N GLY A 19 -12.84 -7.97 58.20
CA GLY A 19 -12.57 -6.58 58.53
C GLY A 19 -11.08 -6.30 58.24
N PHE A 20 -10.71 -5.00 58.24
CA PHE A 20 -9.38 -4.41 58.57
C PHE A 20 -8.08 -5.09 58.10
N ILE A 21 -7.25 -4.37 57.33
CA ILE A 21 -5.82 -4.07 57.61
C ILE A 21 -5.36 -2.84 56.80
N SER A 22 -4.58 -2.01 57.49
CA SER A 22 -3.89 -0.72 57.24
C SER A 22 -3.37 -0.34 55.83
N PRO A 23 -3.24 0.98 55.54
CA PRO A 23 -2.46 1.53 54.43
C PRO A 23 -1.02 1.82 54.88
N SER A 24 -0.02 1.37 54.11
CA SER A 24 1.38 1.70 54.35
C SER A 24 2.20 1.68 53.06
N LEU A 25 2.83 2.82 52.76
CA LEU A 25 4.16 2.98 52.13
C LEU A 25 4.33 2.59 50.65
N LEU A 26 4.50 3.59 49.78
CA LEU A 26 5.81 3.88 49.16
C LEU A 26 5.74 5.17 48.34
N LEU A 27 6.31 6.21 48.94
CA LEU A 27 6.66 7.49 48.34
C LEU A 27 8.15 7.44 47.98
N CYS A 28 8.46 8.05 46.83
CA CYS A 28 9.67 8.82 46.57
C CYS A 28 11.01 8.13 46.20
N SER A 29 11.53 8.66 45.07
CA SER A 29 12.93 9.09 44.86
C SER A 29 13.92 8.11 44.23
N VAL A 30 14.06 8.21 42.90
CA VAL A 30 15.35 7.97 42.24
C VAL A 30 15.99 9.32 41.95
N LEU A 31 17.05 9.56 42.72
CA LEU A 31 17.93 10.72 42.75
C LEU A 31 18.88 10.65 41.53
N VAL A 32 18.84 11.67 40.67
CA VAL A 32 19.87 11.92 39.65
C VAL A 32 21.02 12.62 40.33
N LEU A 33 22.19 11.99 40.35
CA LEU A 33 23.42 12.54 40.90
C LEU A 33 24.57 12.18 39.94
N LEU A 34 24.91 13.10 39.05
CA LEU A 34 26.23 13.15 38.45
C LEU A 34 26.72 14.59 38.48
N THR A 35 27.81 14.72 39.22
CA THR A 35 28.46 15.93 39.67
C THR A 35 29.23 16.61 38.57
N THR A 36 29.21 17.93 38.65
CA THR A 36 30.11 18.87 38.00
C THR A 36 31.57 18.55 38.28
N ARG A 37 32.43 18.59 37.25
CA ARG A 37 33.83 18.95 37.41
C ARG A 37 34.21 19.90 36.28
N GLY A 38 34.33 21.18 36.63
CA GLY A 38 34.87 22.20 35.77
C GLY A 38 36.40 22.26 35.84
N THR A 39 37.01 22.57 34.71
CA THR A 39 38.31 23.26 34.64
C THR A 39 38.26 24.20 33.43
N ASN A 40 38.42 25.49 33.70
CA ASN A 40 38.70 26.54 32.73
C ASN A 40 40.13 26.40 32.21
N PHE A 41 40.34 26.53 30.90
CA PHE A 41 41.53 26.96 30.14
C PHE A 41 41.09 26.79 28.67
N GLY A 42 41.06 27.77 27.77
CA GLY A 42 42.03 28.81 27.45
C GLY A 42 42.28 28.70 25.94
N ASP A 43 41.92 29.76 25.21
CA ASP A 43 42.33 30.12 23.85
C ASP A 43 42.09 29.21 22.62
N LYS A 44 41.54 29.89 21.60
CA LYS A 44 41.78 29.81 20.15
C LYS A 44 42.24 28.45 19.59
N GLU A 45 41.41 27.85 18.74
CA GLU A 45 41.78 27.52 17.36
C GLU A 45 40.58 27.01 16.54
N SER A 46 40.59 27.41 15.28
CA SER A 46 39.68 27.04 14.21
C SER A 46 39.58 25.53 14.01
N CYS A 47 38.37 24.98 13.96
CA CYS A 47 38.17 23.59 13.52
C CYS A 47 37.05 23.48 12.49
N SER A 48 37.49 23.15 11.28
CA SER A 48 36.76 22.61 10.13
C SER A 48 35.73 21.55 10.54
N MET A 49 34.46 21.76 10.16
CA MET A 49 33.45 20.71 10.21
C MET A 49 33.60 19.79 9.00
N SER A 50 34.32 18.67 9.19
CA SER A 50 34.26 17.53 8.28
C SER A 50 32.97 16.75 8.52
N SER A 51 32.03 16.80 7.57
CA SER A 51 30.88 15.89 7.54
C SER A 51 31.36 14.46 7.31
N ALA A 52 31.13 13.59 8.29
CA ALA A 52 31.30 12.15 8.14
C ALA A 52 30.17 11.59 7.25
N VAL A 53 30.52 11.25 6.01
CA VAL A 53 29.69 10.43 5.11
C VAL A 53 29.76 8.99 5.62
N VAL A 54 28.66 8.49 6.17
CA VAL A 54 28.51 7.07 6.50
C VAL A 54 28.30 6.30 5.20
N ALA A 55 29.39 5.76 4.64
CA ALA A 55 29.35 4.83 3.52
C ALA A 55 28.89 3.45 4.03
N PHE A 56 27.78 2.93 3.48
CA PHE A 56 27.38 1.54 3.68
C PHE A 56 28.35 0.62 2.93
N GLN A 57 29.17 -0.14 3.66
CA GLN A 57 29.93 -1.26 3.09
C GLN A 57 28.96 -2.39 2.73
N VAL A 58 28.90 -2.72 1.44
CA VAL A 58 28.30 -3.96 0.94
C VAL A 58 29.35 -5.06 1.08
N SER A 59 29.30 -5.81 2.18
CA SER A 59 30.10 -7.02 2.34
C SER A 59 29.58 -8.12 1.40
N SER A 60 30.42 -8.50 0.44
CA SER A 60 30.19 -9.59 -0.51
C SER A 60 30.32 -10.93 0.22
N PHE A 61 29.20 -11.64 0.43
CA PHE A 61 29.22 -13.00 0.93
C PHE A 61 29.28 -13.97 -0.25
N ALA A 62 30.46 -14.58 -0.42
CA ALA A 62 30.66 -15.73 -1.27
C ALA A 62 29.82 -16.91 -0.74
N SER A 63 28.93 -17.43 -1.58
CA SER A 63 28.14 -18.63 -1.28
C SER A 63 28.94 -19.89 -1.62
N PRO A 64 28.91 -20.95 -0.78
CA PRO A 64 29.54 -22.22 -1.11
C PRO A 64 28.74 -22.97 -2.18
N SER A 65 29.46 -23.41 -3.21
CA SER A 65 29.00 -24.28 -4.29
C SER A 65 28.64 -25.67 -3.76
N VAL A 66 27.36 -26.04 -3.78
CA VAL A 66 26.88 -27.40 -3.51
C VAL A 66 26.52 -28.07 -4.84
N ARG A 67 27.22 -29.17 -5.13
CA ARG A 67 27.03 -30.08 -6.28
C ARG A 67 25.63 -30.69 -6.28
N ALA A 68 24.97 -30.65 -7.44
CA ALA A 68 23.73 -31.39 -7.71
C ALA A 68 24.02 -32.88 -7.99
N PRO A 69 23.18 -33.81 -7.48
CA PRO A 69 23.15 -35.18 -7.97
C PRO A 69 22.15 -35.31 -9.12
N THR A 70 22.64 -35.82 -10.24
CA THR A 70 21.90 -36.37 -11.37
C THR A 70 21.07 -37.60 -10.96
N THR A 71 19.76 -37.56 -11.17
CA THR A 71 18.90 -38.75 -11.14
C THR A 71 18.10 -38.91 -12.42
N LYS A 72 17.95 -40.19 -12.75
CA LYS A 72 17.66 -40.76 -14.05
C LYS A 72 16.20 -40.59 -14.47
N ARG A 73 16.05 -40.38 -15.77
CA ARG A 73 14.83 -40.47 -16.56
C ARG A 73 14.34 -41.93 -16.57
N ILE A 74 13.21 -42.21 -15.93
CA ILE A 74 12.46 -43.46 -16.13
C ILE A 74 11.18 -43.11 -16.86
N ARG A 75 11.03 -43.76 -18.00
CA ARG A 75 9.91 -43.74 -18.94
C ARG A 75 9.07 -44.96 -18.59
N SER A 76 7.79 -44.76 -18.32
CA SER A 76 6.82 -45.86 -18.28
C SER A 76 5.56 -45.39 -19.00
N ASP A 77 5.34 -46.04 -20.14
CA ASP A 77 4.12 -46.06 -20.92
C ASP A 77 3.00 -46.84 -20.19
N LEU A 78 1.81 -46.81 -20.79
CA LEU A 78 0.55 -47.50 -20.44
C LEU A 78 -0.32 -46.82 -19.37
N PHE A 79 -1.41 -46.19 -19.80
CA PHE A 79 -2.75 -46.80 -19.76
C PHE A 79 -3.72 -46.01 -20.64
N SER A 80 -4.30 -46.71 -21.61
CA SER A 80 -5.53 -46.36 -22.31
C SER A 80 -6.73 -46.52 -21.39
N HIS A 81 -7.68 -45.59 -21.40
CA HIS A 81 -9.09 -45.96 -21.56
C HIS A 81 -9.98 -44.78 -21.94
N ASP A 82 -10.83 -45.08 -22.90
CA ASP A 82 -11.97 -44.34 -23.40
C ASP A 82 -12.98 -43.98 -22.30
N ASP A 83 -13.61 -42.82 -22.48
CA ASP A 83 -15.07 -42.66 -22.61
C ASP A 83 -15.54 -41.31 -22.10
N LYS A 84 -16.57 -40.79 -22.79
CA LYS A 84 -17.42 -39.62 -22.50
C LYS A 84 -17.07 -38.33 -23.26
N GLN A 85 -17.26 -38.40 -24.57
CA GLN A 85 -17.81 -37.27 -25.33
C GLN A 85 -19.28 -37.59 -25.64
N ASP A 86 -20.21 -37.00 -24.89
CA ASP A 86 -21.60 -36.81 -25.31
C ASP A 86 -22.30 -35.88 -24.32
N ALA A 87 -22.26 -34.57 -24.59
CA ALA A 87 -23.25 -33.57 -24.15
C ALA A 87 -22.86 -32.15 -24.60
N LEU A 88 -22.81 -31.89 -25.91
CA LEU A 88 -22.85 -30.53 -26.46
C LEU A 88 -23.80 -30.49 -27.65
N ARG A 89 -25.09 -30.35 -27.35
CA ARG A 89 -26.11 -29.95 -28.32
C ARG A 89 -26.61 -28.54 -28.01
N SER A 90 -26.36 -27.66 -28.98
CA SER A 90 -27.22 -26.58 -29.45
C SER A 90 -27.70 -25.50 -28.48
N ILE A 91 -26.97 -24.39 -28.42
CA ILE A 91 -27.58 -23.05 -28.30
C ILE A 91 -27.15 -22.25 -29.53
N GLN A 92 -28.00 -22.26 -30.57
CA GLN A 92 -27.92 -21.31 -31.68
C GLN A 92 -28.45 -19.96 -31.18
N ILE A 93 -27.54 -18.99 -31.00
CA ILE A 93 -27.91 -17.59 -30.79
C ILE A 93 -27.86 -16.90 -32.15
N ASP A 94 -29.04 -16.43 -32.55
CA ASP A 94 -29.33 -15.71 -33.78
C ASP A 94 -28.63 -14.34 -33.79
N SER A 95 -27.57 -14.20 -34.59
CA SER A 95 -26.77 -12.97 -34.70
C SER A 95 -27.17 -12.15 -35.95
N THR A 96 -28.28 -11.44 -35.87
CA THR A 96 -28.67 -10.44 -36.89
C THR A 96 -29.01 -9.09 -36.25
N LYS A 97 -28.04 -8.48 -35.56
CA LYS A 97 -28.08 -7.04 -35.25
C LYS A 97 -26.75 -6.36 -35.61
N LYS A 98 -26.82 -5.49 -36.63
CA LYS A 98 -25.72 -4.61 -37.07
C LYS A 98 -25.22 -3.75 -35.89
N PRO A 99 -23.90 -3.64 -35.68
CA PRO A 99 -23.35 -2.73 -34.67
C PRO A 99 -23.54 -1.28 -35.11
N ARG A 100 -24.16 -0.49 -34.22
CA ARG A 100 -24.32 0.95 -34.32
C ARG A 100 -22.93 1.57 -34.12
N GLN A 101 -22.37 2.20 -35.17
CA GLN A 101 -21.10 2.91 -35.08
C GLN A 101 -21.24 4.11 -34.15
N LEU A 102 -20.68 4.01 -32.94
CA LEU A 102 -20.53 5.13 -32.03
C LEU A 102 -19.23 5.85 -32.40
N ASN A 103 -19.34 6.96 -33.12
CA ASN A 103 -18.24 7.89 -33.36
C ASN A 103 -17.79 8.48 -32.01
N THR A 104 -16.78 7.86 -31.41
CA THR A 104 -16.08 8.41 -30.25
C THR A 104 -14.86 9.15 -30.76
N ALA A 105 -14.97 10.49 -30.80
CA ALA A 105 -13.81 11.35 -30.95
C ALA A 105 -12.81 11.05 -29.79
N PRO A 106 -11.49 11.01 -30.04
CA PRO A 106 -10.53 10.71 -28.99
C PRO A 106 -10.56 11.82 -27.92
N PRO A 107 -10.63 11.46 -26.61
CA PRO A 107 -10.67 12.45 -25.54
C PRO A 107 -9.35 13.21 -25.48
N GLN A 108 -9.45 14.53 -25.58
CA GLN A 108 -8.32 15.46 -25.44
C GLN A 108 -7.70 15.32 -24.04
N ARG A 109 -6.49 14.75 -24.00
CA ARG A 109 -5.65 14.67 -22.82
C ARG A 109 -4.99 16.03 -22.55
N ARG A 110 -5.42 16.74 -21.50
CA ARG A 110 -4.54 17.59 -20.66
C ARG A 110 -5.33 18.28 -19.56
N MET A 111 -4.90 18.10 -18.32
CA MET A 111 -4.48 19.15 -17.36
C MET A 111 -3.91 18.43 -16.12
N PHE A 112 -3.11 19.12 -15.31
CA PHE A 112 -2.51 18.69 -14.03
C PHE A 112 -1.10 18.06 -14.06
N LEU A 113 -0.11 18.88 -14.41
CA LEU A 113 1.29 18.70 -14.01
C LEU A 113 1.84 20.01 -13.42
N GLN A 114 1.14 20.58 -12.44
CA GLN A 114 1.56 21.79 -11.70
C GLN A 114 1.69 21.59 -10.18
N GLN A 115 1.08 20.57 -9.57
CA GLN A 115 1.10 20.43 -8.10
C GLN A 115 2.26 19.59 -7.53
N ALA A 116 2.96 18.78 -8.35
CA ALA A 116 4.04 17.92 -7.84
C ALA A 116 5.41 18.63 -7.69
N GLY A 117 5.61 19.80 -8.32
CA GLY A 117 6.89 20.52 -8.28
C GLY A 117 7.10 21.39 -7.03
N LEU A 118 6.03 21.82 -6.35
CA LEU A 118 6.10 22.77 -5.23
C LEU A 118 6.44 22.12 -3.88
N ALA A 119 6.27 20.80 -3.74
CA ALA A 119 6.58 20.10 -2.49
C ALA A 119 8.06 19.72 -2.34
N ALA A 120 8.84 19.73 -3.44
CA ALA A 120 10.24 19.33 -3.43
C ALA A 120 11.22 20.49 -3.18
N THR A 121 10.82 21.74 -3.42
CA THR A 121 11.65 22.94 -3.17
C THR A 121 11.45 23.56 -1.80
N ALA A 122 10.34 23.27 -1.11
CA ALA A 122 10.04 23.83 0.22
C ALA A 122 10.84 23.19 1.38
N PHE A 123 11.56 22.08 1.16
CA PHE A 123 12.36 21.43 2.20
C PHE A 123 13.86 21.79 2.17
N ALA A 124 14.32 22.56 1.17
CA ALA A 124 15.72 22.96 1.02
C ALA A 124 16.03 24.39 1.49
N ALA A 125 15.03 25.21 1.78
CA ALA A 125 15.21 26.57 2.29
C ALA A 125 14.57 26.67 3.68
N GLY A 126 15.40 26.56 4.72
CA GLY A 126 14.99 26.87 6.08
C GLY A 126 14.70 28.37 6.26
N LEU A 127 13.60 28.66 6.96
CA LEU A 127 13.27 29.89 7.69
C LEU A 127 13.40 31.23 6.95
N SER A 128 12.26 31.90 6.72
CA SER A 128 11.86 33.17 7.38
C SER A 128 10.87 33.98 6.53
N GLN A 129 9.84 34.49 7.21
CA GLN A 129 9.03 35.67 6.87
C GLN A 129 7.97 35.58 5.76
N LEU A 130 6.76 35.92 6.21
CA LEU A 130 5.62 36.41 5.44
C LEU A 130 6.03 37.64 4.62
N ASP A 131 5.65 37.66 3.35
CA ASP A 131 4.94 38.80 2.77
C ASP A 131 4.24 38.42 1.46
N THR A 132 3.05 39.00 1.28
CA THR A 132 2.17 38.88 0.12
C THR A 132 2.80 39.54 -1.10
N VAL A 133 2.99 38.79 -2.19
CA VAL A 133 3.32 39.35 -3.51
C VAL A 133 2.46 38.68 -4.58
N GLU A 134 1.60 39.50 -5.19
CA GLU A 134 0.97 39.23 -6.49
C GLU A 134 2.06 39.13 -7.56
N VAL A 135 2.15 37.99 -8.25
CA VAL A 135 2.94 37.89 -9.50
C VAL A 135 2.12 37.25 -10.61
N VAL A 136 1.73 38.17 -11.49
CA VAL A 136 1.32 38.10 -12.90
C VAL A 136 1.78 36.85 -13.68
N ASN A 137 0.81 36.29 -14.40
CA ASN A 137 0.92 35.29 -15.46
C ASN A 137 1.94 35.68 -16.56
N ALA A 138 3.05 34.94 -16.67
CA ALA A 138 3.92 34.98 -17.85
C ALA A 138 4.78 33.70 -18.00
N LEU A 139 4.19 32.50 -17.90
CA LEU A 139 4.86 31.23 -18.21
C LEU A 139 3.85 30.21 -18.78
N ASP A 140 3.22 30.49 -19.91
CA ASP A 140 2.15 29.64 -20.48
C ASP A 140 2.46 29.03 -21.87
N MET A 141 3.73 28.93 -22.29
CA MET A 141 4.04 28.43 -23.64
C MET A 141 5.01 27.24 -23.76
N ASP A 142 5.81 26.89 -22.74
CA ASP A 142 6.86 25.87 -22.94
C ASP A 142 6.55 24.46 -22.41
N SER A 143 5.59 24.30 -21.49
CA SER A 143 5.24 22.96 -20.95
C SER A 143 4.35 22.13 -21.88
N LYS A 144 3.75 22.77 -22.90
CA LYS A 144 2.93 22.09 -23.90
C LYS A 144 3.75 21.19 -24.84
N ASN A 145 5.07 21.32 -24.90
CA ASN A 145 5.90 20.61 -25.87
C ASN A 145 6.64 19.37 -25.33
N ALA A 146 6.87 19.21 -24.03
CA ALA A 146 7.72 18.12 -23.52
C ALA A 146 7.11 16.70 -23.70
N ALA A 147 5.83 16.51 -23.39
CA ALA A 147 5.18 15.19 -23.52
C ALA A 147 4.78 14.84 -24.96
N ALA A 148 4.56 15.83 -25.81
CA ALA A 148 4.32 15.64 -27.25
C ALA A 148 5.64 15.46 -28.03
N ALA A 149 6.74 16.07 -27.57
CA ALA A 149 8.07 15.89 -28.16
C ALA A 149 8.58 14.46 -28.00
N SER A 150 8.28 13.73 -26.91
CA SER A 150 8.66 12.31 -26.83
C SER A 150 7.88 11.40 -27.79
N ALA A 151 6.68 11.80 -28.24
CA ALA A 151 5.93 11.07 -29.26
C ALA A 151 6.31 11.47 -30.69
N MET A 152 6.83 12.69 -30.90
CA MET A 152 7.23 13.20 -32.22
C MET A 152 8.74 13.16 -32.52
N SER A 153 9.59 12.97 -31.51
CA SER A 153 11.06 13.02 -31.65
C SER A 153 11.69 11.80 -32.33
N GLY A 154 10.91 10.79 -32.75
CA GLY A 154 11.46 9.59 -33.37
C GLY A 154 12.49 8.86 -32.50
N ILE A 155 12.55 9.16 -31.19
CA ILE A 155 13.38 8.45 -30.23
C ILE A 155 12.87 7.02 -30.21
N LYS A 156 13.66 6.12 -30.79
CA LYS A 156 13.43 4.67 -30.75
C LYS A 156 13.49 4.22 -29.29
N VAL A 157 12.38 4.32 -28.56
CA VAL A 157 12.20 3.67 -27.26
C VAL A 157 12.45 2.18 -27.51
N SER A 158 13.51 1.64 -26.91
CA SER A 158 13.89 0.25 -27.17
C SER A 158 12.71 -0.67 -26.84
N LYS A 159 12.45 -1.66 -27.71
CA LYS A 159 11.34 -2.62 -27.55
C LYS A 159 11.37 -3.40 -26.21
N ASN A 160 12.46 -3.28 -25.45
CA ASN A 160 12.65 -3.94 -24.16
C ASN A 160 12.06 -3.16 -22.96
N VAL A 161 11.79 -1.85 -23.09
CA VAL A 161 11.25 -1.04 -21.97
C VAL A 161 9.83 -1.48 -21.58
N GLY A 162 9.02 -1.91 -22.56
CA GLY A 162 7.70 -2.50 -22.31
C GLY A 162 7.77 -3.75 -21.43
N GLY A 163 8.86 -4.53 -21.53
CA GLY A 163 9.10 -5.68 -20.69
C GLY A 163 9.30 -5.30 -19.21
N LEU A 164 10.06 -4.24 -18.93
CA LEU A 164 10.31 -3.80 -17.55
C LEU A 164 9.03 -3.26 -16.89
N ALA A 165 8.30 -2.38 -17.58
CA ALA A 165 7.01 -1.89 -17.11
C ALA A 165 6.03 -3.03 -16.83
N GLN A 166 5.97 -4.02 -17.73
CA GLN A 166 5.11 -5.19 -17.55
C GLN A 166 5.58 -6.10 -16.41
N ARG A 167 6.89 -6.23 -16.18
CA ARG A 167 7.42 -6.97 -15.01
C ARG A 167 7.03 -6.31 -13.70
N ILE A 168 7.02 -4.98 -13.62
CA ILE A 168 6.58 -4.26 -12.42
C ILE A 168 5.05 -4.39 -12.26
N ARG A 169 4.27 -4.05 -13.29
CA ARG A 169 2.79 -4.04 -13.20
C ARG A 169 2.18 -5.43 -13.10
N GLY A 170 2.68 -6.38 -13.87
CA GLY A 170 2.18 -7.75 -13.89
C GLY A 170 2.87 -8.59 -12.82
N GLY A 171 4.20 -8.70 -12.89
CA GLY A 171 4.97 -9.60 -12.03
C GLY A 171 4.97 -9.20 -10.56
N LEU A 172 5.39 -7.97 -10.25
CA LEU A 172 5.50 -7.52 -8.86
C LEU A 172 4.13 -7.33 -8.20
N CYS A 173 3.16 -6.72 -8.90
CA CYS A 173 1.82 -6.55 -8.32
C CYS A 173 1.14 -7.90 -8.04
N PHE A 174 1.30 -8.88 -8.94
CA PHE A 174 0.81 -10.25 -8.69
C PHE A 174 1.47 -10.86 -7.45
N LYS A 175 2.80 -10.71 -7.28
CA LYS A 175 3.50 -11.17 -6.08
C LYS A 175 3.02 -10.49 -4.80
N MET A 176 2.68 -9.21 -4.87
CA MET A 176 2.08 -8.46 -3.76
C MET A 176 0.66 -8.94 -3.42
N ASP A 177 -0.13 -9.36 -4.41
CA ASP A 177 -1.45 -9.95 -4.18
C ASP A 177 -1.33 -11.36 -3.58
N GLU A 178 -0.41 -12.20 -4.06
CA GLU A 178 -0.11 -13.51 -3.44
C GLU A 178 0.33 -13.36 -1.98
N LEU A 179 1.22 -12.40 -1.70
CA LEU A 179 1.67 -12.10 -0.35
C LEU A 179 0.51 -11.67 0.56
N GLN A 180 -0.40 -10.82 0.08
CA GLN A 180 -1.58 -10.43 0.83
C GLN A 180 -2.42 -11.64 1.20
N ARG A 181 -2.74 -12.49 0.21
CA ARG A 181 -3.53 -13.71 0.42
C ARG A 181 -2.92 -14.59 1.50
N ASP A 182 -1.62 -14.82 1.43
CA ASP A 182 -0.92 -15.71 2.36
C ASP A 182 -0.83 -15.09 3.77
N LEU A 183 -0.70 -13.75 3.89
CA LEU A 183 -0.82 -13.02 5.17
C LEU A 183 -2.24 -13.08 5.76
N MET A 184 -3.26 -13.04 4.92
CA MET A 184 -4.67 -13.16 5.34
C MET A 184 -5.01 -14.55 5.84
N GLN A 185 -4.35 -15.57 5.29
CA GLN A 185 -4.49 -16.97 5.70
C GLN A 185 -3.51 -17.37 6.80
N GLU A 186 -2.67 -16.44 7.29
CA GLU A 186 -1.68 -16.67 8.35
C GLU A 186 -0.72 -17.83 8.02
N ARG A 187 -0.41 -17.99 6.74
CA ARG A 187 0.47 -19.06 6.24
C ARG A 187 1.93 -18.71 6.42
N TRP A 188 2.39 -18.69 7.67
CA TRP A 188 3.76 -18.35 8.05
C TRP A 188 4.82 -19.24 7.40
N ASP A 189 4.47 -20.44 6.95
CA ASP A 189 5.33 -21.35 6.19
C ASP A 189 5.69 -20.80 4.80
N LEU A 190 4.78 -20.04 4.18
CA LEU A 190 4.95 -19.47 2.84
C LEU A 190 5.55 -18.08 2.81
N LEU A 191 5.55 -17.36 3.93
CA LEU A 191 6.00 -15.97 3.98
C LEU A 191 7.54 -15.78 3.83
N PRO A 192 8.42 -16.65 4.37
CA PRO A 192 9.87 -16.42 4.38
C PRO A 192 10.54 -16.20 3.00
N PRO A 193 10.10 -16.83 1.89
CA PRO A 193 10.67 -16.57 0.56
C PRO A 193 10.36 -15.19 -0.01
N TYR A 194 9.26 -14.53 0.38
CA TYR A 194 8.81 -13.29 -0.26
C TYR A 194 9.82 -12.14 -0.20
N PRO A 195 10.46 -11.82 0.95
CA PRO A 195 11.46 -10.75 0.99
C PRO A 195 12.59 -10.91 -0.03
N ALA A 196 13.08 -12.14 -0.26
CA ALA A 196 14.11 -12.40 -1.25
C ALA A 196 13.57 -12.25 -2.68
N GLN A 197 12.37 -12.75 -2.96
CA GLN A 197 11.71 -12.60 -4.26
C GLN A 197 11.47 -11.12 -4.60
N LEU A 198 10.94 -10.34 -3.66
CA LEU A 198 10.67 -8.91 -3.84
C LEU A 198 11.97 -8.13 -4.09
N ARG A 199 13.05 -8.46 -3.35
CA ARG A 199 14.38 -7.85 -3.56
C ARG A 199 14.96 -8.04 -4.95
N SER A 200 14.59 -9.11 -5.64
CA SER A 200 15.05 -9.31 -7.03
C SER A 200 14.57 -8.21 -8.00
N TYR A 201 13.57 -7.41 -7.62
CA TYR A 201 13.05 -6.30 -8.41
C TYR A 201 13.83 -4.99 -8.27
N VAL A 202 14.83 -4.89 -7.37
CA VAL A 202 15.63 -3.66 -7.20
C VAL A 202 16.22 -3.21 -8.53
N THR A 203 16.86 -4.12 -9.27
CA THR A 203 17.47 -3.81 -10.57
C THR A 203 16.41 -3.43 -11.61
N VAL A 204 15.25 -4.08 -11.58
CA VAL A 204 14.13 -3.79 -12.48
C VAL A 204 13.65 -2.35 -12.30
N PHE A 205 13.48 -1.89 -11.05
CA PHE A 205 13.10 -0.52 -10.73
C PHE A 205 14.15 0.50 -11.18
N THR A 206 15.42 0.26 -10.89
CA THR A 206 16.50 1.18 -11.27
C THR A 206 16.58 1.31 -12.79
N THR A 207 16.65 0.19 -13.51
CA THR A 207 16.74 0.19 -14.98
C THR A 207 15.50 0.81 -15.62
N TYR A 208 14.30 0.54 -15.10
CA TYR A 208 13.09 1.19 -15.60
C TYR A 208 13.14 2.71 -15.39
N THR A 209 13.51 3.16 -14.20
CA THR A 209 13.56 4.59 -13.85
C THR A 209 14.56 5.34 -14.72
N ASP A 210 15.75 4.78 -14.93
CA ASP A 210 16.79 5.40 -15.75
C ASP A 210 16.41 5.40 -17.25
N ALA A 211 15.73 4.35 -17.72
CA ALA A 211 15.27 4.26 -19.11
C ALA A 211 14.04 5.14 -19.40
N ALA A 212 13.13 5.30 -18.43
CA ALA A 212 11.92 6.09 -18.58
C ALA A 212 12.19 7.61 -18.55
N PHE A 213 13.22 8.02 -17.81
CA PHE A 213 13.61 9.42 -17.65
C PHE A 213 15.10 9.57 -17.95
N PRO A 214 15.53 9.48 -19.23
CA PRO A 214 16.95 9.45 -19.58
C PRO A 214 17.59 10.83 -19.64
N SER A 215 16.83 11.93 -19.65
CA SER A 215 17.40 13.26 -19.86
C SER A 215 18.00 13.85 -18.59
N ASP A 216 18.98 14.74 -18.74
CA ASP A 216 19.53 15.53 -17.63
C ASP A 216 18.73 16.81 -17.36
N SER A 217 17.52 16.91 -17.91
CA SER A 217 16.62 18.02 -17.59
C SER A 217 16.33 18.03 -16.08
N PRO A 218 16.22 19.21 -15.45
CA PRO A 218 15.91 19.30 -14.02
C PRO A 218 14.63 18.56 -13.63
N SER A 219 13.65 18.48 -14.52
CA SER A 219 12.41 17.73 -14.33
C SER A 219 12.63 16.22 -14.26
N ASP A 220 13.37 15.65 -15.22
CA ASP A 220 13.65 14.21 -15.24
C ASP A 220 14.53 13.82 -14.06
N TYR A 221 15.53 14.65 -13.74
CA TYR A 221 16.36 14.45 -12.55
C TYR A 221 15.52 14.40 -11.27
N GLY A 222 14.62 15.38 -11.07
CA GLY A 222 13.72 15.41 -9.93
C GLY A 222 12.80 14.19 -9.85
N LEU A 223 12.26 13.75 -10.99
CA LEU A 223 11.43 12.53 -11.07
C LEU A 223 12.21 11.27 -10.73
N ARG A 224 13.44 11.10 -11.24
CA ARG A 224 14.30 9.96 -10.89
C ARG A 224 14.58 9.92 -9.38
N VAL A 225 14.86 11.06 -8.76
CA VAL A 225 15.09 11.17 -7.31
C VAL A 225 13.84 10.77 -6.54
N ALA A 226 12.67 11.31 -6.90
CA ALA A 226 11.40 10.98 -6.25
C ALA A 226 11.05 9.49 -6.39
N LEU A 227 11.23 8.91 -7.57
CA LEU A 227 10.97 7.49 -7.82
C LEU A 227 11.92 6.59 -7.02
N ARG A 228 13.22 6.91 -6.98
CA ARG A 228 14.20 6.18 -6.17
C ARG A 228 13.88 6.28 -4.67
N TYR A 229 13.34 7.41 -4.22
CA TYR A 229 12.89 7.58 -2.85
C TYR A 229 11.74 6.63 -2.50
N GLU A 230 10.71 6.54 -3.34
CA GLU A 230 9.60 5.60 -3.16
C GLU A 230 10.09 4.13 -3.19
N VAL A 231 11.01 3.79 -4.09
CA VAL A 231 11.65 2.46 -4.14
C VAL A 231 12.42 2.16 -2.86
N GLY A 232 13.18 3.12 -2.34
CA GLY A 232 13.89 2.98 -1.07
C GLY A 232 12.96 2.68 0.10
N ARG A 233 11.84 3.42 0.20
CA ARG A 233 10.82 3.18 1.24
C ARG A 233 10.11 1.84 1.08
N PHE A 234 9.82 1.41 -0.15
CA PHE A 234 9.31 0.08 -0.44
C PHE A 234 10.23 -1.01 0.11
N PHE A 235 11.53 -0.96 -0.21
CA PHE A 235 12.48 -1.98 0.25
C PHE A 235 12.83 -1.90 1.74
N ALA A 236 12.79 -0.71 2.35
CA ALA A 236 12.85 -0.58 3.81
C ALA A 236 11.68 -1.34 4.47
N SER A 237 10.49 -1.30 3.86
CA SER A 237 9.30 -2.00 4.33
C SER A 237 9.38 -3.52 4.08
N VAL A 238 10.03 -3.97 3.00
CA VAL A 238 10.37 -5.38 2.79
C VAL A 238 11.24 -5.93 3.94
N GLU A 239 12.18 -5.14 4.45
CA GLU A 239 12.99 -5.56 5.59
C GLU A 239 12.21 -5.57 6.91
N ARG A 240 11.27 -4.64 7.10
CA ARG A 240 10.33 -4.70 8.23
C ARG A 240 9.48 -5.95 8.17
N LEU A 241 8.95 -6.31 6.99
CA LEU A 241 8.20 -7.55 6.79
C LEU A 241 9.06 -8.78 7.16
N LYS A 242 10.31 -8.84 6.72
CA LYS A 242 11.22 -9.96 7.08
C LYS A 242 11.34 -10.12 8.60
N ARG A 243 11.49 -9.02 9.34
CA ARG A 243 11.54 -9.03 10.82
C ARG A 243 10.20 -9.46 11.43
N ALA A 244 9.09 -8.95 10.91
CA ALA A 244 7.75 -9.32 11.37
C ALA A 244 7.46 -10.81 11.17
N ILE A 245 7.86 -11.38 10.02
CA ILE A 245 7.76 -12.82 9.72
C ILE A 245 8.59 -13.65 10.72
N ALA A 246 9.82 -13.24 11.00
CA ALA A 246 10.67 -13.94 11.96
C ALA A 246 10.09 -13.95 13.38
N LYS A 247 9.37 -12.89 13.76
CA LYS A 247 8.63 -12.80 15.03
C LYS A 247 7.24 -13.46 14.98
N GLN A 248 6.75 -13.81 13.79
CA GLN A 248 5.35 -14.18 13.54
C GLN A 248 4.34 -13.14 14.07
N SER A 249 4.69 -11.85 14.00
CA SER A 249 3.80 -10.76 14.43
C SER A 249 2.91 -10.34 13.27
N LEU A 250 1.62 -10.67 13.37
CA LEU A 250 0.63 -10.39 12.34
C LEU A 250 0.44 -8.89 12.11
N GLU A 251 0.34 -8.11 13.19
CA GLU A 251 0.17 -6.66 13.15
C GLU A 251 1.37 -5.95 12.49
N GLU A 252 2.60 -6.32 12.88
CA GLU A 252 3.81 -5.78 12.26
C GLU A 252 3.89 -6.15 10.77
N ALA A 253 3.46 -7.38 10.42
CA ALA A 253 3.47 -7.85 9.04
C ALA A 253 2.46 -7.10 8.15
N TYR A 254 1.25 -6.84 8.65
CA TYR A 254 0.25 -6.02 7.94
C TYR A 254 0.70 -4.58 7.77
N THR A 255 1.27 -3.98 8.82
CA THR A 255 1.80 -2.62 8.75
C THR A 255 2.91 -2.52 7.69
N ALA A 256 3.83 -3.47 7.67
CA ALA A 256 4.87 -3.54 6.64
C ALA A 256 4.28 -3.77 5.24
N TYR A 257 3.25 -4.61 5.10
CA TYR A 257 2.54 -4.84 3.83
C TYR A 257 1.83 -3.58 3.33
N ALA A 258 1.17 -2.84 4.22
CA ALA A 258 0.51 -1.58 3.92
C ALA A 258 1.51 -0.52 3.42
N ASP A 259 2.65 -0.38 4.10
CA ASP A 259 3.73 0.53 3.68
C ASP A 259 4.27 0.15 2.29
N MET A 260 4.55 -1.13 2.05
CA MET A 260 4.99 -1.61 0.73
C MET A 260 3.95 -1.30 -0.35
N SER A 261 2.68 -1.60 -0.09
CA SER A 261 1.60 -1.39 -1.07
C SER A 261 1.45 0.09 -1.40
N LEU A 262 1.50 0.96 -0.39
CA LEU A 262 1.41 2.42 -0.56
C LEU A 262 2.56 2.97 -1.39
N HIS A 263 3.80 2.58 -1.09
CA HIS A 263 4.98 3.06 -1.82
C HIS A 263 5.05 2.52 -3.25
N LEU A 264 4.63 1.27 -3.45
CA LEU A 264 4.49 0.71 -4.79
C LEU A 264 3.44 1.49 -5.61
N ASP A 265 2.27 1.76 -5.04
CA ASP A 265 1.21 2.52 -5.69
C ASP A 265 1.67 3.93 -6.10
N ARG A 266 2.32 4.66 -5.19
CA ARG A 266 2.92 5.98 -5.49
C ARG A 266 3.94 5.90 -6.62
N TYR A 267 4.83 4.91 -6.57
CA TYR A 267 5.80 4.68 -7.64
C TYR A 267 5.12 4.45 -8.99
N LEU A 268 4.10 3.60 -9.03
CA LEU A 268 3.36 3.30 -10.26
C LEU A 268 2.67 4.55 -10.83
N ARG A 269 2.12 5.42 -9.98
CA ARG A 269 1.47 6.67 -10.41
C ARG A 269 2.49 7.67 -10.98
N VAL A 270 3.56 7.95 -10.22
CA VAL A 270 4.60 8.93 -10.60
C VAL A 270 5.41 8.42 -11.79
N GLY A 271 5.66 7.11 -11.87
CA GLY A 271 6.39 6.48 -12.96
C GLY A 271 5.60 6.36 -14.26
N GLY A 272 4.34 6.80 -14.31
CA GLY A 272 3.52 6.68 -15.52
C GLY A 272 3.17 5.23 -15.89
N LEU A 273 3.16 4.33 -14.90
CA LEU A 273 2.83 2.92 -15.10
C LEU A 273 1.31 2.67 -15.07
N TYR A 274 0.54 3.63 -14.56
CA TYR A 274 -0.92 3.65 -14.63
C TYR A 274 -1.38 3.80 -16.08
N THR A 275 -2.21 2.88 -16.56
CA THR A 275 -2.81 2.96 -17.91
C THR A 275 -3.92 4.00 -17.99
N TYR A 276 -4.58 4.24 -16.86
CA TYR A 276 -5.66 5.19 -16.70
C TYR A 276 -5.39 6.04 -15.47
N TYR A 277 -5.52 7.35 -15.63
CA TYR A 277 -5.70 8.26 -14.53
C TYR A 277 -7.20 8.48 -14.40
N ASP A 278 -7.73 8.18 -13.22
CA ASP A 278 -9.06 8.67 -12.88
C ASP A 278 -8.91 10.19 -12.76
N SER A 279 -9.53 10.94 -13.68
CA SER A 279 -9.60 12.39 -13.56
C SER A 279 -10.45 12.66 -12.33
N VAL A 280 -9.78 12.92 -11.20
CA VAL A 280 -10.35 13.05 -9.84
C VAL A 280 -11.75 13.67 -9.91
N VAL A 281 -12.77 12.81 -9.98
CA VAL A 281 -14.15 13.23 -9.75
C VAL A 281 -14.32 13.10 -8.26
N ASP A 282 -14.57 14.23 -7.61
CA ASP A 282 -14.95 14.25 -6.21
C ASP A 282 -16.29 13.52 -6.07
N ASN A 283 -16.25 12.27 -5.62
CA ASN A 283 -17.43 11.46 -5.46
C ASN A 283 -18.31 11.98 -4.33
N GLU A 284 -17.78 12.79 -3.41
CA GLU A 284 -18.55 13.35 -2.31
C GLU A 284 -19.71 14.20 -2.83
N VAL A 285 -19.47 14.95 -3.92
CA VAL A 285 -20.48 15.76 -4.61
C VAL A 285 -21.57 14.88 -5.21
N LEU A 286 -21.19 13.73 -5.81
CA LEU A 286 -22.13 12.79 -6.41
C LEU A 286 -23.00 12.09 -5.37
N PHE A 287 -22.46 11.81 -4.18
CA PHE A 287 -23.18 11.12 -3.10
C PHE A 287 -23.91 12.06 -2.14
N LYS A 288 -23.90 13.38 -2.38
CA LYS A 288 -24.56 14.36 -1.50
C LYS A 288 -26.07 14.10 -1.33
N GLU A 289 -26.72 13.60 -2.38
CA GLU A 289 -28.16 13.32 -2.41
C GLU A 289 -28.49 11.83 -2.11
N TYR A 290 -27.48 10.95 -2.06
CA TYR A 290 -27.66 9.50 -1.98
C TYR A 290 -26.94 8.87 -0.78
N ASN A 291 -27.05 9.48 0.40
CA ASN A 291 -26.43 8.93 1.62
C ASN A 291 -26.97 7.54 1.99
N ASP A 292 -28.24 7.27 1.68
CA ASP A 292 -28.91 6.00 2.01
C ASP A 292 -28.52 4.84 1.06
N ALA A 293 -27.82 5.14 -0.04
CA ALA A 293 -27.41 4.12 -1.01
C ALA A 293 -26.24 3.26 -0.51
N LEU A 294 -25.51 3.74 0.50
CA LEU A 294 -24.33 3.06 1.04
C LEU A 294 -24.69 2.32 2.33
N VAL A 295 -24.54 0.99 2.33
CA VAL A 295 -24.88 0.12 3.46
C VAL A 295 -23.60 -0.27 4.22
N TYR A 296 -23.40 0.31 5.40
CA TYR A 296 -22.20 0.12 6.23
C TYR A 296 -22.48 0.31 7.73
N SER A 297 -21.60 -0.20 8.59
CA SER A 297 -21.70 0.00 10.04
C SER A 297 -21.10 1.35 10.47
N ASP A 298 -21.65 1.93 11.53
CA ASP A 298 -21.15 3.21 12.07
C ASP A 298 -19.68 3.07 12.51
N PRO A 299 -18.72 3.77 11.87
CA PRO A 299 -17.29 3.59 12.12
C PRO A 299 -16.87 4.01 13.53
N SER A 300 -17.70 4.76 14.25
CA SER A 300 -17.44 5.13 15.64
C SER A 300 -17.82 4.02 16.63
N LYS A 301 -18.84 3.22 16.29
CA LYS A 301 -19.37 2.15 17.15
C LYS A 301 -18.74 0.79 16.83
N ASP A 302 -18.53 0.51 15.56
CA ASP A 302 -17.92 -0.72 15.03
C ASP A 302 -16.82 -0.31 14.03
N PRO A 303 -15.64 0.12 14.51
CA PRO A 303 -14.57 0.53 13.65
C PRO A 303 -14.05 -0.65 12.83
N ALA A 304 -13.75 -0.42 11.55
CA ALA A 304 -13.15 -1.45 10.71
C ALA A 304 -11.77 -1.88 11.24
N GLU A 305 -11.51 -3.18 11.14
CA GLU A 305 -10.26 -3.84 11.48
C GLU A 305 -9.51 -4.29 10.21
N VAL A 306 -8.25 -4.67 10.38
CA VAL A 306 -7.46 -5.19 9.25
C VAL A 306 -8.12 -6.47 8.75
N ARG A 307 -8.21 -6.61 7.42
CA ARG A 307 -8.93 -7.67 6.66
C ARG A 307 -10.40 -7.40 6.41
N ASP A 308 -11.01 -6.41 7.06
CA ASP A 308 -12.40 -6.08 6.79
C ASP A 308 -12.57 -5.47 5.40
N LEU A 309 -13.69 -5.84 4.75
CA LEU A 309 -14.17 -5.13 3.58
C LEU A 309 -14.81 -3.82 4.03
N VAL A 310 -14.39 -2.73 3.41
CA VAL A 310 -14.74 -1.39 3.80
C VAL A 310 -15.34 -0.60 2.65
N VAL A 311 -16.13 0.40 2.98
CA VAL A 311 -16.56 1.47 2.09
C VAL A 311 -16.10 2.80 2.67
N LEU A 312 -15.63 3.68 1.81
CA LEU A 312 -15.29 5.03 2.21
C LEU A 312 -16.59 5.84 2.36
N CYS A 313 -16.93 6.23 3.59
CA CYS A 313 -18.18 6.93 3.88
C CYS A 313 -18.06 8.46 3.74
N ASN A 314 -16.83 9.00 3.69
CA ASN A 314 -16.53 10.43 3.65
C ASN A 314 -15.36 10.75 2.71
N GLY A 315 -15.25 12.02 2.30
CA GLY A 315 -14.16 12.55 1.49
C GLY A 315 -14.29 12.26 -0.01
N PRO A 316 -13.25 12.61 -0.81
CA PRO A 316 -13.35 12.63 -2.27
C PRO A 316 -13.53 11.25 -2.91
N ASP A 317 -13.18 10.20 -2.18
CA ASP A 317 -13.32 8.81 -2.60
C ASP A 317 -14.58 8.15 -2.01
N LYS A 318 -15.57 8.93 -1.52
CA LYS A 318 -16.82 8.42 -0.95
C LYS A 318 -17.52 7.42 -1.89
N GLY A 319 -18.05 6.36 -1.30
CA GLY A 319 -18.71 5.26 -2.00
C GLY A 319 -17.76 4.23 -2.63
N LYS A 320 -16.45 4.50 -2.72
CA LYS A 320 -15.48 3.49 -3.19
C LYS A 320 -15.33 2.39 -2.13
N THR A 321 -15.26 1.16 -2.59
CA THR A 321 -15.10 -0.04 -1.77
C THR A 321 -13.67 -0.57 -1.85
N GLY A 322 -13.28 -1.36 -0.86
CA GLY A 322 -11.98 -2.01 -0.81
C GLY A 322 -11.80 -2.84 0.44
N ILE A 323 -10.54 -3.11 0.76
CA ILE A 323 -10.13 -3.87 1.95
C ILE A 323 -9.17 -3.05 2.81
N LEU A 324 -9.35 -3.10 4.12
CA LEU A 324 -8.44 -2.46 5.06
C LEU A 324 -7.20 -3.33 5.26
N ILE A 325 -6.03 -2.81 4.85
CA ILE A 325 -4.77 -3.58 4.84
C ILE A 325 -3.79 -3.18 5.95
N GLY A 326 -4.07 -2.09 6.66
CA GLY A 326 -3.25 -1.65 7.79
C GLY A 326 -3.88 -0.49 8.56
N ILE A 327 -3.57 -0.43 9.85
CA ILE A 327 -3.96 0.67 10.76
C ILE A 327 -2.66 1.28 11.27
N TYR A 328 -2.45 2.56 11.04
CA TYR A 328 -1.27 3.23 11.59
C TYR A 328 -1.49 3.58 13.06
N PRO A 329 -0.41 3.58 13.86
CA PRO A 329 -0.46 4.06 15.23
C PRO A 329 -1.09 5.45 15.27
N PRO A 330 -1.98 5.73 16.24
CA PRO A 330 -2.58 7.05 16.37
C PRO A 330 -1.47 8.08 16.58
N THR A 331 -1.50 9.12 15.77
CA THR A 331 -0.72 10.34 16.02
C THR A 331 -1.57 11.30 16.85
N GLU A 332 -0.95 12.33 17.44
CA GLU A 332 -1.67 13.38 18.19
C GLU A 332 -2.84 13.98 17.39
N LYS A 333 -2.73 13.99 16.06
CA LYS A 333 -3.70 14.65 15.16
C LYS A 333 -4.73 13.70 14.57
N ALA A 334 -4.39 12.45 14.33
CA ALA A 334 -5.27 11.50 13.66
C ALA A 334 -4.82 10.04 13.81
N SER A 335 -5.80 9.13 13.82
CA SER A 335 -5.61 7.72 13.50
C SER A 335 -5.91 7.52 12.02
N ASN A 336 -4.88 7.13 11.25
CA ASN A 336 -5.01 6.89 9.82
C ASN A 336 -5.03 5.38 9.54
N VAL A 337 -5.77 4.99 8.52
CA VAL A 337 -5.84 3.62 8.03
C VAL A 337 -5.45 3.58 6.56
N VAL A 338 -4.97 2.42 6.12
CA VAL A 338 -4.57 2.16 4.75
C VAL A 338 -5.59 1.23 4.11
N VAL A 339 -6.26 1.73 3.08
CA VAL A 339 -7.28 1.01 2.34
C VAL A 339 -6.76 0.69 0.95
N LYS A 340 -6.86 -0.58 0.56
CA LYS A 340 -6.63 -1.04 -0.82
C LYS A 340 -7.98 -1.07 -1.52
N LEU A 341 -8.18 -0.13 -2.43
CA LEU A 341 -9.43 0.00 -3.16
C LEU A 341 -9.60 -1.13 -4.18
N ASP A 342 -10.87 -1.44 -4.46
CA ASP A 342 -11.24 -2.42 -5.46
C ASP A 342 -10.71 -2.03 -6.84
N LYS A 343 -10.48 -3.04 -7.67
CA LYS A 343 -9.81 -2.88 -8.96
C LYS A 343 -10.71 -2.11 -9.92
N TYR A 344 -10.30 -0.91 -10.32
CA TYR A 344 -10.96 -0.14 -11.36
C TYR A 344 -10.11 -0.11 -12.62
N ARG A 345 -10.68 -0.55 -13.76
CA ARG A 345 -10.02 -0.57 -15.07
C ARG A 345 -8.62 -1.19 -15.09
N GLY A 346 -8.41 -2.24 -14.31
CA GLY A 346 -7.11 -2.93 -14.27
C GLY A 346 -6.16 -2.46 -13.17
N MET A 347 -6.49 -1.40 -12.42
CA MET A 347 -5.61 -0.77 -11.45
C MET A 347 -6.19 -0.88 -10.03
N ARG A 348 -5.32 -0.95 -9.03
CA ARG A 348 -5.69 -0.92 -7.61
C ARG A 348 -4.97 0.23 -6.93
N GLU A 349 -5.75 1.13 -6.38
CA GLU A 349 -5.23 2.30 -5.67
C GLU A 349 -5.11 2.00 -4.19
N ILE A 350 -4.06 2.53 -3.57
CA ILE A 350 -3.91 2.54 -2.12
C ILE A 350 -4.22 3.94 -1.61
N ARG A 351 -5.08 4.04 -0.62
CA ARG A 351 -5.46 5.31 0.01
C ARG A 351 -5.12 5.25 1.49
N VAL A 352 -4.55 6.36 1.98
CA VAL A 352 -4.39 6.61 3.41
C VAL A 352 -5.47 7.61 3.80
N VAL A 353 -6.38 7.19 4.66
CA VAL A 353 -7.54 8.00 5.06
C VAL A 353 -7.66 8.01 6.59
N PRO A 354 -8.31 9.03 7.18
CA PRO A 354 -8.70 8.98 8.58
C PRO A 354 -9.53 7.73 8.87
N ARG A 355 -9.33 7.13 10.05
CA ARG A 355 -10.03 5.89 10.45
C ARG A 355 -11.55 6.01 10.37
N LEU A 356 -12.10 7.17 10.73
CA LEU A 356 -13.54 7.44 10.68
C LEU A 356 -14.12 7.51 9.25
N TRP A 357 -13.29 7.53 8.21
CA TRP A 357 -13.76 7.51 6.81
C TRP A 357 -13.94 6.09 6.29
N ALA A 358 -13.31 5.09 6.90
CA ALA A 358 -13.40 3.70 6.46
C ALA A 358 -14.40 2.94 7.35
N ALA A 359 -15.61 2.76 6.86
CA ALA A 359 -16.66 2.00 7.54
C ALA A 359 -16.68 0.55 7.06
N LYS A 360 -16.93 -0.39 7.96
CA LYS A 360 -17.11 -1.81 7.61
C LYS A 360 -18.38 -1.95 6.76
N ARG A 361 -18.24 -2.58 5.60
CA ARG A 361 -19.34 -2.76 4.65
C ARG A 361 -20.32 -3.81 5.17
N LEU A 362 -21.62 -3.53 5.08
CA LEU A 362 -22.70 -4.47 5.46
C LEU A 362 -23.40 -4.98 4.18
N GLY A 363 -23.73 -6.27 4.13
CA GLY A 363 -24.46 -6.90 3.00
C GLY A 363 -23.70 -8.02 2.28
N GLU A 364 -24.29 -8.55 1.20
CA GLU A 364 -23.69 -9.60 0.36
C GLU A 364 -22.44 -9.07 -0.37
N GLN A 365 -21.37 -9.86 -0.34
CA GLN A 365 -20.04 -9.42 -0.79
C GLN A 365 -19.43 -10.46 -1.71
N ASP A 366 -19.06 -10.01 -2.91
CA ASP A 366 -18.12 -10.74 -3.73
C ASP A 366 -16.76 -10.75 -3.03
N PRO A 367 -16.08 -11.90 -2.92
CA PRO A 367 -14.75 -11.96 -2.36
C PRO A 367 -13.80 -11.11 -3.21
N ASP A 368 -12.89 -10.37 -2.56
CA ASP A 368 -11.80 -9.66 -3.24
C ASP A 368 -11.09 -10.62 -4.23
N ALA A 369 -10.79 -10.15 -5.44
CA ALA A 369 -10.12 -10.93 -6.47
C ALA A 369 -8.77 -11.54 -6.01
N VAL A 370 -8.16 -11.05 -4.93
CA VAL A 370 -7.01 -11.70 -4.27
C VAL A 370 -7.32 -13.14 -3.86
N PHE A 371 -8.56 -13.39 -3.42
CA PHE A 371 -9.02 -14.71 -3.01
C PHE A 371 -9.35 -15.63 -4.18
N LEU A 372 -9.55 -15.05 -5.37
CA LEU A 372 -9.84 -15.80 -6.60
C LEU A 372 -8.56 -16.29 -7.31
N ILE A 373 -7.37 -15.92 -6.82
CA ILE A 373 -6.10 -16.33 -7.43
C ILE A 373 -5.95 -17.86 -7.31
N PRO A 374 -5.91 -18.62 -8.43
CA PRO A 374 -5.80 -20.07 -8.40
C PRO A 374 -4.51 -20.51 -7.69
N ARG A 375 -4.62 -21.60 -6.93
CA ARG A 375 -3.45 -22.28 -6.35
C ARG A 375 -2.82 -23.16 -7.43
N LYS A 376 -1.51 -23.06 -7.59
CA LYS A 376 -0.73 -23.97 -8.43
C LYS A 376 -0.03 -25.00 -7.57
#